data_AF-A0A2N0NIB8-F1
#
_entry.id   AF-A0A2N0NIB8-F1
#
_cell.length_a   1.000
_cell.length_b   1.000
_cell.length_c   1.000
_cell.angle_alpha   90.00
_cell.angle_beta   90.00
_cell.angle_gamma   90.00
#
_symmetry.space_group_name_H-M   'P 1'
#
loop_
_entity.id
_entity.type
_entity.pdbx_description
1 polymer ?
#
loop_
_entity_poly.entity_id
_entity_poly.type
_entity_poly.pdbx_seq_one_letter_code
_entity_poly.pdbx_strand_id
1 'polypeptide(L)'
;MSYTNFVNKEDIIYEEDLVSEEDNTEIYITKNITVKTIIHSLTPLEYPPTSEEGTAIIYHVEGWQNIEMAFEDVQYSMGLPCGQNKTTCTYLGDIAVIKKDRTCHGVKICEFADPELREMEHKSVDPNSDLRLRMSKELSTDNVNYNTFAKYLAAYKTECRYMRDGVQCNGKPILKCLRRHDETVPPSYFIGCTGWRMNEKFHRFISIKENVDLNLLQQLLNGLYEGETDEPVNNCYSVFSNSTKRIYCPHPHRSENTITQGKLMKKLCEVRFSKLIPVDIKSCPFVILISKGIHTHPPPPPNQVPVTIRTRLQELIHQANNDNTDVTPTHIITGK
;
A
#
# COMPACT_ATOMS: atom_id res chain seq x y z
N MET A 1 26.44 -55.95 3.77
CA MET A 1 25.06 -56.24 3.33
C MET A 1 24.90 -55.66 1.94
N SER A 2 24.88 -56.52 0.92
CA SER A 2 24.71 -56.14 -0.48
C SER A 2 23.22 -55.91 -0.76
N TYR A 3 22.84 -54.69 -1.13
CA TYR A 3 21.51 -54.42 -1.66
C TYR A 3 21.43 -55.01 -3.06
N THR A 4 20.68 -56.11 -3.20
CA THR A 4 20.27 -56.65 -4.50
C THR A 4 19.14 -55.79 -5.04
N ASN A 5 19.38 -55.07 -6.14
CA ASN A 5 18.32 -54.40 -6.89
C ASN A 5 17.41 -55.46 -7.52
N PHE A 6 16.13 -55.44 -7.18
CA PHE A 6 15.11 -56.40 -7.62
C PHE A 6 14.47 -56.06 -8.98
N VAL A 7 14.95 -55.01 -9.65
CA VAL A 7 14.38 -54.48 -10.90
C VAL A 7 15.42 -54.58 -12.00
N ASN A 8 15.03 -55.15 -13.15
CA ASN A 8 15.89 -55.19 -14.33
C ASN A 8 16.22 -53.76 -14.76
N LYS A 9 17.45 -53.54 -15.21
CA LYS A 9 17.93 -52.20 -15.59
C LYS A 9 17.11 -51.56 -16.73
N GLU A 10 16.44 -52.37 -17.54
CA GLU A 10 15.57 -51.96 -18.64
C GLU A 10 14.15 -51.55 -18.17
N ASP A 11 13.75 -51.91 -16.95
CA ASP A 11 12.45 -51.59 -16.35
C ASP A 11 12.52 -50.40 -15.37
N ILE A 12 13.69 -49.75 -15.26
CA ILE A 12 13.88 -48.56 -14.42
C ILE A 12 13.46 -47.34 -15.23
N ILE A 13 12.32 -46.75 -14.86
CA ILE A 13 11.87 -45.46 -15.37
C ILE A 13 12.56 -44.36 -14.56
N TYR A 14 13.36 -43.51 -15.22
CA TYR A 14 13.97 -42.35 -14.57
C TYR A 14 12.95 -41.21 -14.53
N GLU A 15 12.91 -40.41 -13.45
CA GLU A 15 12.04 -39.23 -13.35
C GLU A 15 12.27 -38.24 -14.52
N GLU A 16 13.46 -38.26 -15.12
CA GLU A 16 13.84 -37.45 -16.28
C GLU A 16 13.17 -37.93 -17.59
N ASP A 17 12.74 -39.20 -17.66
CA ASP A 17 12.01 -39.79 -18.80
C ASP A 17 10.49 -39.59 -18.70
N LEU A 18 10.00 -39.14 -17.53
CA LEU A 18 8.63 -38.64 -17.37
C LEU A 18 8.56 -37.22 -17.95
N VAL A 19 8.67 -37.12 -19.27
CA VAL A 19 8.28 -35.91 -19.99
C VAL A 19 6.79 -35.73 -19.75
N SER A 20 6.41 -34.86 -18.82
CA SER A 20 5.06 -34.31 -18.83
C SER A 20 4.94 -33.61 -20.19
N GLU A 21 4.15 -34.16 -21.10
CA GLU A 21 3.66 -33.39 -22.22
C GLU A 21 3.03 -32.14 -21.60
N GLU A 22 3.72 -30.99 -21.68
CA GLU A 22 3.10 -29.71 -21.38
C GLU A 22 1.98 -29.57 -22.42
N ASP A 23 0.80 -30.03 -22.04
CA ASP A 23 -0.41 -29.92 -22.83
C ASP A 23 -0.59 -28.42 -23.06
N ASN A 24 -0.19 -27.96 -24.25
CA ASN A 24 -0.19 -26.56 -24.64
C ASN A 24 -1.61 -26.12 -25.01
N THR A 25 -2.58 -26.58 -24.21
CA THR A 25 -4.01 -26.42 -24.45
C THR A 25 -4.42 -25.03 -24.01
N GLU A 26 -4.51 -24.12 -24.98
CA GLU A 26 -5.11 -22.81 -24.74
C GLU A 26 -6.60 -22.97 -24.37
N ILE A 27 -7.01 -22.37 -23.25
CA ILE A 27 -8.38 -22.42 -22.77
C ILE A 27 -9.12 -21.18 -23.27
N TYR A 28 -10.14 -21.37 -24.11
CA TYR A 28 -10.96 -20.29 -24.64
C TYR A 28 -11.96 -19.78 -23.60
N ILE A 29 -11.75 -18.57 -23.08
CA ILE A 29 -12.74 -17.88 -22.22
C ILE A 29 -13.80 -17.20 -23.08
N THR A 30 -13.37 -16.58 -24.18
CA THR A 30 -14.23 -16.04 -25.24
C THR A 30 -13.62 -16.39 -26.58
N LYS A 31 -14.34 -16.16 -27.69
CA LYS A 31 -13.80 -16.38 -29.05
C LYS A 31 -12.44 -15.72 -29.31
N ASN A 32 -12.15 -14.60 -28.63
CA ASN A 32 -10.94 -13.80 -28.86
C ASN A 32 -10.01 -13.75 -27.63
N ILE A 33 -10.29 -14.52 -26.58
CA ILE A 33 -9.48 -14.51 -25.35
C ILE A 33 -9.23 -15.94 -24.91
N THR A 34 -7.95 -16.30 -24.94
CA THR A 34 -7.42 -17.54 -24.39
C THR A 34 -6.58 -17.27 -23.15
N VAL A 35 -6.50 -18.26 -22.28
CA VAL A 35 -5.68 -18.30 -21.06
C VAL A 35 -5.03 -19.68 -20.92
N LYS A 36 -3.93 -19.77 -20.17
CA LYS A 36 -3.26 -21.05 -19.85
C LYS A 36 -3.70 -21.59 -18.49
N THR A 37 -4.16 -20.73 -17.58
CA THR A 37 -4.47 -21.09 -16.20
C THR A 37 -5.88 -20.68 -15.80
N ILE A 38 -6.63 -21.61 -15.20
CA ILE A 38 -7.91 -21.37 -14.53
C ILE A 38 -7.75 -21.56 -13.03
N ILE A 39 -8.28 -20.63 -12.25
CA ILE A 39 -8.31 -20.69 -10.79
C ILE A 39 -9.76 -20.53 -10.35
N HIS A 40 -10.28 -21.44 -9.54
CA HIS A 40 -11.57 -21.27 -8.88
C HIS A 40 -11.32 -20.69 -7.48
N SER A 41 -11.99 -19.58 -7.16
CA SER A 41 -11.90 -18.97 -5.83
C SER A 41 -13.28 -18.68 -5.27
N LEU A 42 -13.45 -18.93 -3.97
CA LEU A 42 -14.66 -18.60 -3.23
C LEU A 42 -14.58 -17.20 -2.59
N THR A 43 -13.38 -16.63 -2.48
CA THR A 43 -13.15 -15.31 -1.88
C THR A 43 -12.43 -14.39 -2.86
N PRO A 44 -12.74 -13.08 -2.87
CA PRO A 44 -12.01 -12.12 -3.70
C PRO A 44 -10.51 -12.17 -3.39
N LEU A 45 -9.68 -12.04 -4.44
CA LEU A 45 -8.22 -12.02 -4.30
C LEU A 45 -7.70 -10.57 -4.33
N GLU A 46 -6.90 -10.19 -3.34
CA GLU A 46 -6.27 -8.87 -3.30
C GLU A 46 -5.23 -8.67 -4.40
N TYR A 47 -4.41 -9.69 -4.66
CA TYR A 47 -3.38 -9.69 -5.69
C TYR A 47 -3.60 -10.89 -6.61
N PRO A 48 -4.57 -10.80 -7.54
CA PRO A 48 -4.84 -11.88 -8.49
C PRO A 48 -3.55 -12.20 -9.27
N PRO A 49 -3.15 -13.48 -9.39
CA PRO A 49 -1.98 -13.85 -10.17
C PRO A 49 -2.18 -13.50 -11.65
N THR A 50 -1.08 -13.26 -12.36
CA THR A 50 -1.04 -12.89 -13.77
C THR A 50 -0.04 -13.77 -14.50
N SER A 51 -0.15 -13.85 -15.82
CA SER A 51 0.80 -14.54 -16.68
C SER A 51 0.78 -13.90 -18.06
N GLU A 52 1.80 -14.17 -18.88
CA GLU A 52 1.89 -13.64 -20.24
C GLU A 52 0.81 -14.25 -21.14
N GLU A 53 0.46 -15.51 -20.90
CA GLU A 53 -0.55 -16.28 -21.60
C GLU A 53 -1.97 -15.93 -21.10
N GLY A 54 -2.08 -15.53 -19.83
CA GLY A 54 -3.30 -15.13 -19.16
C GLY A 54 -3.73 -16.14 -18.10
N THR A 55 -4.31 -15.60 -17.01
CA THR A 55 -4.93 -16.37 -15.93
C THR A 55 -6.38 -15.92 -15.79
N ALA A 56 -7.32 -16.86 -15.69
CA ALA A 56 -8.72 -16.57 -15.37
C ALA A 56 -9.07 -17.07 -13.97
N ILE A 57 -9.62 -16.20 -13.15
CA ILE A 57 -10.12 -16.51 -11.81
C ILE A 57 -11.64 -16.50 -11.85
N ILE A 58 -12.25 -17.60 -11.46
CA ILE A 58 -13.69 -17.84 -11.52
C ILE A 58 -14.24 -17.80 -10.09
N TYR A 59 -15.20 -16.91 -9.87
CA TYR A 59 -15.89 -16.75 -8.60
C TYR A 59 -17.32 -17.27 -8.71
N HIS A 60 -17.70 -18.15 -7.79
CA HIS A 60 -19.10 -18.53 -7.58
C HIS A 60 -19.75 -17.51 -6.65
N VAL A 61 -20.72 -16.75 -7.17
CA VAL A 61 -21.32 -15.58 -6.48
C VAL A 61 -22.80 -15.78 -6.13
N GLU A 62 -23.27 -17.03 -6.11
CA GLU A 62 -24.63 -17.33 -5.68
C GLU A 62 -24.89 -16.82 -4.26
N GLY A 63 -26.03 -16.13 -4.07
CA GLY A 63 -26.40 -15.54 -2.78
C GLY A 63 -25.67 -14.25 -2.41
N TRP A 64 -24.72 -13.75 -3.23
CA TRP A 64 -24.06 -12.48 -2.96
C TRP A 64 -25.01 -11.31 -3.22
N GLN A 65 -25.06 -10.35 -2.29
CA GLN A 65 -25.87 -9.13 -2.45
C GLN A 65 -25.33 -8.21 -3.57
N ASN A 66 -24.00 -8.14 -3.69
CA ASN A 66 -23.31 -7.38 -4.72
C ASN A 66 -22.18 -8.22 -5.33
N ILE A 67 -22.37 -8.66 -6.57
CA ILE A 67 -21.37 -9.48 -7.29
C ILE A 67 -20.11 -8.72 -7.66
N GLU A 68 -20.15 -7.38 -7.73
CA GLU A 68 -18.96 -6.57 -8.04
C GLU A 68 -17.92 -6.65 -6.89
N MET A 69 -18.33 -7.06 -5.69
CA MET A 69 -17.41 -7.34 -4.56
C MET A 69 -16.35 -8.39 -4.92
N ALA A 70 -16.60 -9.26 -5.90
CA ALA A 70 -15.62 -10.22 -6.40
C ALA A 70 -14.35 -9.55 -6.95
N PHE A 71 -14.43 -8.25 -7.27
CA PHE A 71 -13.35 -7.48 -7.86
C PHE A 71 -12.93 -6.25 -7.03
N GLU A 72 -13.63 -5.94 -5.94
CA GLU A 72 -13.40 -4.72 -5.16
C GLU A 72 -12.14 -4.78 -4.30
N ASP A 73 -11.78 -5.97 -3.81
CA ASP A 73 -10.60 -6.17 -2.96
C ASP A 73 -9.27 -6.16 -3.76
N VAL A 74 -9.32 -6.15 -5.09
CA VAL A 74 -8.10 -6.16 -5.92
C VAL A 74 -7.31 -4.85 -5.73
N GLN A 75 -6.06 -4.98 -5.29
CA GLN A 75 -5.19 -3.86 -4.90
C GLN A 75 -4.49 -3.20 -6.09
N TYR A 76 -4.40 -3.86 -7.24
CA TYR A 76 -3.87 -3.25 -8.45
C TYR A 76 -4.73 -2.07 -8.89
N SER A 77 -4.07 -0.96 -9.25
CA SER A 77 -4.73 0.27 -9.67
C SER A 77 -5.43 0.08 -11.01
N MET A 78 -6.66 -0.43 -10.99
CA MET A 78 -7.50 -0.56 -12.18
C MET A 78 -8.18 0.77 -12.47
N GLY A 79 -7.86 1.33 -13.64
CA GLY A 79 -8.45 2.59 -14.11
C GLY A 79 -9.96 2.58 -14.30
N LEU A 80 -10.44 3.68 -14.88
CA LEU A 80 -11.79 3.69 -15.45
C LEU A 80 -11.88 2.67 -16.60
N PRO A 81 -13.09 2.16 -16.89
CA PRO A 81 -13.63 2.26 -18.23
C PRO A 81 -12.82 2.16 -19.53
N CYS A 82 -11.84 1.29 -19.79
CA CYS A 82 -11.22 1.33 -21.14
C CYS A 82 -12.14 0.83 -22.25
N GLY A 83 -13.16 0.04 -21.90
CA GLY A 83 -14.21 -0.43 -22.79
C GLY A 83 -15.23 -1.28 -22.04
N GLN A 84 -16.48 -1.26 -22.52
CA GLN A 84 -17.52 -2.19 -22.09
C GLN A 84 -18.28 -2.68 -23.31
N ASN A 85 -18.38 -3.99 -23.47
CA ASN A 85 -19.10 -4.60 -24.58
C ASN A 85 -19.78 -5.90 -24.14
N LYS A 86 -20.88 -6.24 -24.83
CA LYS A 86 -21.52 -7.55 -24.69
C LYS A 86 -20.79 -8.55 -25.59
N THR A 87 -20.54 -9.75 -25.08
CA THR A 87 -19.90 -10.84 -25.83
C THR A 87 -20.43 -12.20 -25.31
N THR A 88 -19.88 -13.30 -25.81
CA THR A 88 -20.19 -14.66 -25.36
C THR A 88 -18.99 -15.27 -24.64
N CYS A 89 -19.25 -15.95 -23.53
CA CYS A 89 -18.23 -16.67 -22.78
C CYS A 89 -18.31 -18.17 -23.11
N THR A 90 -17.36 -18.66 -23.92
CA THR A 90 -17.32 -20.05 -24.38
C THR A 90 -17.06 -21.01 -23.22
N TYR A 91 -16.21 -20.61 -22.26
CA TYR A 91 -15.94 -21.40 -21.05
C TYR A 91 -17.21 -21.67 -20.20
N LEU A 92 -18.16 -20.72 -20.16
CA LEU A 92 -19.41 -20.86 -19.42
C LEU A 92 -20.57 -21.40 -20.30
N GLY A 93 -20.28 -22.07 -21.42
CA GLY A 93 -21.29 -22.64 -22.31
C GLY A 93 -21.92 -21.63 -23.28
N ASP A 94 -21.09 -20.72 -23.83
CA ASP A 94 -21.46 -19.68 -24.80
C ASP A 94 -22.55 -18.71 -24.34
N ILE A 95 -22.67 -18.51 -23.02
CA ILE A 95 -23.62 -17.56 -22.45
C ILE A 95 -23.23 -16.11 -22.76
N ALA A 96 -24.23 -15.22 -22.79
CA ALA A 96 -23.99 -13.80 -22.95
C ALA A 96 -23.41 -13.17 -21.67
N VAL A 97 -22.29 -12.45 -21.81
CA VAL A 97 -21.60 -11.74 -20.73
C VAL A 97 -21.35 -10.28 -21.08
N ILE A 98 -21.33 -9.42 -20.06
CA ILE A 98 -20.79 -8.06 -20.14
C ILE A 98 -19.30 -8.15 -19.83
N LYS A 99 -18.48 -7.78 -20.82
CA LYS A 99 -17.03 -7.65 -20.68
C LYS A 99 -16.66 -6.22 -20.34
N LYS A 100 -15.87 -6.02 -19.28
CA LYS A 100 -15.30 -4.72 -18.89
C LYS A 100 -13.78 -4.82 -18.87
N ASP A 101 -13.12 -4.09 -19.76
CA ASP A 101 -11.66 -4.06 -19.88
C ASP A 101 -11.03 -2.96 -19.02
N ARG A 102 -9.88 -3.27 -18.43
CA ARG A 102 -9.07 -2.39 -17.59
C ARG A 102 -7.58 -2.63 -17.85
N THR A 103 -6.78 -1.62 -17.55
CA THR A 103 -5.32 -1.73 -17.51
C THR A 103 -4.85 -1.31 -16.13
N CYS A 104 -3.85 -2.01 -15.61
CA CYS A 104 -3.14 -1.58 -14.42
C CYS A 104 -2.47 -0.23 -14.70
N HIS A 105 -2.76 0.79 -13.91
CA HIS A 105 -2.08 2.08 -14.03
C HIS A 105 -0.74 2.13 -13.28
N GLY A 106 -0.29 1.00 -12.75
CA GLY A 106 0.91 0.89 -11.93
C GLY A 106 0.80 1.65 -10.61
N VAL A 107 1.93 2.19 -10.16
CA VAL A 107 2.11 2.78 -8.82
C VAL A 107 2.89 4.09 -8.89
N LYS A 108 3.00 4.76 -7.75
CA LYS A 108 4.01 5.80 -7.55
C LYS A 108 5.06 5.30 -6.56
N ILE A 109 6.33 5.53 -6.89
CA ILE A 109 7.47 5.24 -6.03
C ILE A 109 8.25 6.51 -5.76
N CYS A 110 8.98 6.56 -4.65
CA CYS A 110 9.86 7.68 -4.34
C CYS A 110 11.02 7.79 -5.37
N GLU A 111 11.51 8.99 -5.67
CA GLU A 111 12.72 9.16 -6.48
C GLU A 111 13.97 8.54 -5.83
N PHE A 112 13.97 8.47 -4.50
CA PHE A 112 14.98 7.78 -3.70
C PHE A 112 14.64 6.31 -3.45
N ALA A 113 13.73 5.72 -4.25
CA ALA A 113 13.31 4.33 -4.06
C ALA A 113 14.48 3.37 -4.16
N ASP A 114 14.46 2.30 -3.37
CA ASP A 114 15.43 1.21 -3.46
C ASP A 114 15.47 0.62 -4.89
N PRO A 115 16.64 0.27 -5.45
CA PRO A 115 16.75 -0.37 -6.77
C PRO A 115 15.86 -1.61 -6.93
N GLU A 116 15.68 -2.41 -5.87
CA GLU A 116 14.79 -3.58 -5.87
C GLU A 116 13.36 -3.19 -6.26
N LEU A 117 12.86 -2.04 -5.77
CA LEU A 117 11.54 -1.53 -6.15
C LEU A 117 11.50 -0.95 -7.57
N ARG A 118 12.61 -0.43 -8.08
CA ARG A 118 12.66 0.19 -9.42
C ARG A 118 12.67 -0.86 -10.52
N GLU A 119 13.30 -2.01 -10.27
CA GLU A 119 13.54 -3.06 -11.25
C GLU A 119 12.60 -4.25 -11.07
N MET A 120 11.76 -4.26 -10.02
CA MET A 120 10.85 -5.36 -9.73
C MET A 120 9.90 -5.70 -10.88
N GLU A 121 9.83 -7.00 -11.17
CA GLU A 121 8.76 -7.61 -11.95
C GLU A 121 8.10 -8.76 -11.17
N HIS A 122 6.80 -8.96 -11.34
CA HIS A 122 6.11 -10.07 -10.70
C HIS A 122 4.86 -10.55 -11.45
N LYS A 123 4.55 -11.84 -11.27
CA LYS A 123 3.33 -12.52 -11.74
C LYS A 123 2.39 -12.89 -10.60
N SER A 124 2.89 -12.94 -9.37
CA SER A 124 2.13 -13.21 -8.14
C SER A 124 2.73 -12.40 -7.01
N VAL A 125 2.06 -12.36 -5.85
CA VAL A 125 2.59 -11.70 -4.68
C VAL A 125 2.58 -12.64 -3.49
N ASP A 126 3.74 -12.83 -2.87
CA ASP A 126 3.88 -13.41 -1.54
C ASP A 126 3.71 -12.32 -0.45
N PRO A 127 2.63 -12.37 0.36
CA PRO A 127 2.41 -11.44 1.46
C PRO A 127 3.52 -11.43 2.52
N ASN A 128 4.25 -12.55 2.67
CA ASN A 128 5.29 -12.73 3.69
C ASN A 128 6.71 -12.48 3.16
N SER A 129 6.84 -11.99 1.92
CA SER A 129 8.13 -11.66 1.35
C SER A 129 8.85 -10.59 2.17
N ASP A 130 10.18 -10.70 2.26
CA ASP A 130 11.00 -9.73 3.00
C ASP A 130 10.81 -8.30 2.46
N LEU A 131 10.65 -8.14 1.16
CA LEU A 131 10.33 -6.87 0.53
C LEU A 131 9.00 -6.27 1.04
N ARG A 132 7.94 -7.07 1.16
CA ARG A 132 6.65 -6.64 1.74
C ARG A 132 6.82 -6.17 3.19
N LEU A 133 7.60 -6.91 3.97
CA LEU A 133 7.89 -6.54 5.36
C LEU A 133 8.64 -5.21 5.42
N ARG A 134 9.66 -4.99 4.60
CA ARG A 134 10.39 -3.71 4.49
C ARG A 134 9.47 -2.56 4.09
N MET A 135 8.61 -2.75 3.09
CA MET A 135 7.61 -1.74 2.67
C MET A 135 6.63 -1.39 3.80
N SER A 136 6.15 -2.40 4.54
CA SER A 136 5.23 -2.18 5.67
C SER A 136 5.91 -1.45 6.83
N LYS A 137 7.16 -1.81 7.12
CA LYS A 137 7.98 -1.19 8.17
C LYS A 137 8.18 0.29 7.87
N GLU A 138 8.55 0.64 6.64
CA GLU A 138 8.72 2.03 6.20
C GLU A 138 7.48 2.88 6.52
N LEU A 139 6.29 2.39 6.16
CA LEU A 139 5.01 3.08 6.42
C LEU A 139 4.71 3.27 7.92
N SER A 140 5.23 2.38 8.77
CA SER A 140 5.00 2.36 10.22
C SER A 140 6.12 2.96 11.05
N THR A 141 7.21 3.41 10.43
CA THR A 141 8.42 3.81 11.16
C THR A 141 8.19 5.11 11.93
N ASP A 142 8.02 4.96 13.25
CA ASP A 142 8.11 6.03 14.24
C ASP A 142 9.51 6.00 14.87
N ASN A 143 10.41 6.85 14.39
CA ASN A 143 11.76 7.00 14.93
C ASN A 143 12.01 8.48 15.25
N VAL A 144 12.72 8.75 16.34
CA VAL A 144 13.09 10.09 16.81
C VAL A 144 13.76 10.91 15.71
N ASN A 145 14.70 10.34 14.96
CA ASN A 145 15.37 11.04 13.85
C ASN A 145 14.39 11.42 12.73
N TYR A 146 13.55 10.46 12.33
CA TYR A 146 12.52 10.66 11.31
C TYR A 146 11.54 11.79 11.71
N ASN A 147 11.04 11.74 12.94
CA ASN A 147 10.14 12.76 13.48
C ASN A 147 10.81 14.13 13.51
N THR A 148 12.09 14.17 13.85
CA THR A 148 12.90 15.39 13.87
C THR A 148 13.01 16.01 12.48
N PHE A 149 13.36 15.21 11.47
CA PHE A 149 13.41 15.67 10.08
C PHE A 149 12.04 16.11 9.55
N ALA A 150 10.98 15.35 9.85
CA ALA A 150 9.61 15.72 9.47
C ALA A 150 9.20 17.07 10.10
N LYS A 151 9.56 17.31 11.37
CA LYS A 151 9.32 18.59 12.06
C LYS A 151 10.13 19.74 11.45
N TYR A 152 11.40 19.51 11.14
CA TYR A 152 12.24 20.47 10.43
C TYR A 152 11.63 20.88 9.09
N LEU A 153 11.25 19.91 8.25
CA LEU A 153 10.63 20.18 6.95
C LEU A 153 9.29 20.92 7.09
N ALA A 154 8.46 20.53 8.07
CA ALA A 154 7.20 21.21 8.34
C ALA A 154 7.43 22.69 8.75
N ALA A 155 8.49 22.98 9.48
CA ALA A 155 8.82 24.34 9.91
C ALA A 155 9.16 25.28 8.75
N TYR A 156 9.88 24.78 7.74
CA TYR A 156 10.21 25.56 6.55
C TYR A 156 9.03 25.71 5.58
N LYS A 157 8.14 24.72 5.53
CA LYS A 157 6.90 24.80 4.73
C LYS A 157 5.83 25.70 5.33
N THR A 158 5.82 25.83 6.65
CA THR A 158 4.81 26.62 7.35
C THR A 158 5.23 28.08 7.36
N GLU A 159 4.60 28.92 6.55
CA GLU A 159 4.85 30.36 6.57
C GLU A 159 4.44 31.03 7.89
N CYS A 160 5.14 32.10 8.26
CA CYS A 160 4.75 32.92 9.40
C CYS A 160 3.56 33.80 9.01
N ARG A 161 2.47 33.79 9.80
CA ARG A 161 1.24 34.54 9.49
C ARG A 161 1.18 35.93 10.13
N TYR A 162 2.21 36.31 10.87
CA TYR A 162 2.28 37.63 11.51
C TYR A 162 2.40 38.71 10.45
N MET A 163 1.61 39.78 10.62
CA MET A 163 1.60 40.96 9.77
C MET A 163 1.92 42.18 10.62
N ARG A 164 2.78 43.06 10.11
CA ARG A 164 3.01 44.40 10.67
C ARG A 164 2.96 45.42 9.54
N ASP A 165 2.05 46.39 9.64
CA ASP A 165 1.86 47.44 8.63
C ASP A 165 1.69 46.90 7.20
N GLY A 166 0.96 45.78 7.07
CA GLY A 166 0.74 45.11 5.77
C GLY A 166 1.91 44.25 5.28
N VAL A 167 3.02 44.17 6.02
CA VAL A 167 4.18 43.34 5.69
C VAL A 167 4.16 42.04 6.49
N GLN A 168 4.24 40.90 5.79
CA GLN A 168 4.31 39.58 6.41
C GLN A 168 5.69 39.33 7.02
N CYS A 169 5.72 38.71 8.20
CA CYS A 169 6.96 38.28 8.83
C CYS A 169 7.70 37.27 7.95
N ASN A 170 8.93 37.61 7.56
CA ASN A 170 9.84 36.75 6.82
C ASN A 170 10.80 35.95 7.72
N GLY A 171 10.50 35.86 9.02
CA GLY A 171 11.40 35.25 10.00
C GLY A 171 11.63 33.76 9.74
N LYS A 172 12.90 33.34 9.74
CA LYS A 172 13.30 31.94 9.59
C LYS A 172 12.88 31.12 10.82
N PRO A 173 12.58 29.82 10.65
CA PRO A 173 12.23 28.96 11.79
C PRO A 173 13.44 28.80 12.72
N ILE A 174 13.23 28.94 14.03
CA ILE A 174 14.26 28.74 15.06
C ILE A 174 13.66 28.05 16.27
N LEU A 175 14.49 27.28 16.99
CA LEU A 175 14.10 26.66 18.25
C LEU A 175 13.98 27.74 19.35
N LYS A 176 12.86 27.73 20.07
CA LYS A 176 12.59 28.62 21.20
C LYS A 176 12.26 27.79 22.44
N CYS A 177 12.61 28.33 23.61
CA CYS A 177 12.33 27.74 24.91
C CYS A 177 11.34 28.63 25.67
N LEU A 178 10.29 28.03 26.21
CA LEU A 178 9.34 28.65 27.10
C LEU A 178 9.58 28.08 28.51
N ARG A 179 10.05 28.94 29.42
CA ARG A 179 10.22 28.62 30.84
C ARG A 179 9.14 29.31 31.65
N ARG A 180 8.54 28.59 32.59
CA ARG A 180 7.68 29.18 33.62
C ARG A 180 8.58 29.69 34.76
N HIS A 181 8.08 30.65 35.53
CA HIS A 181 8.79 31.15 36.72
C HIS A 181 8.88 30.09 37.82
N ASP A 182 7.99 29.11 37.79
CA ASP A 182 8.05 27.91 38.63
C ASP A 182 9.08 26.93 38.05
N GLU A 183 10.21 26.76 38.75
CA GLU A 183 11.32 25.89 38.36
C GLU A 183 10.99 24.40 38.43
N THR A 184 9.85 24.02 39.02
CA THR A 184 9.41 22.61 39.10
C THR A 184 8.86 22.10 37.76
N VAL A 185 8.46 23.00 36.86
CA VAL A 185 7.95 22.64 35.54
C VAL A 185 9.08 22.71 34.52
N PRO A 186 9.41 21.60 33.83
CA PRO A 186 10.49 21.59 32.86
C PRO A 186 10.23 22.57 31.71
N PRO A 187 11.29 23.13 31.09
CA PRO A 187 11.16 24.00 29.93
C PRO A 187 10.43 23.28 28.79
N SER A 188 9.49 23.96 28.15
CA SER A 188 8.90 23.48 26.90
C SER A 188 9.57 24.14 25.69
N TYR A 189 9.66 23.39 24.59
CA TYR A 189 10.29 23.85 23.37
C TYR A 189 9.28 23.94 22.23
N PHE A 190 9.46 24.94 21.37
CA PHE A 190 8.65 25.13 20.18
C PHE A 190 9.48 25.72 19.05
N ILE A 191 9.00 25.58 17.81
CA ILE A 191 9.63 26.25 16.67
C ILE A 191 8.91 27.58 16.45
N GLY A 192 9.64 28.67 16.70
CA GLY A 192 9.22 30.04 16.45
C GLY A 192 9.79 30.58 15.14
N CYS A 193 9.49 31.82 14.78
CA CYS A 193 10.28 32.56 13.78
C CYS A 193 11.33 33.45 14.47
N THR A 194 12.37 33.88 13.74
CA THR A 194 13.39 34.82 14.26
C THR A 194 12.80 36.12 14.78
N GLY A 195 11.71 36.59 14.17
CA GLY A 195 10.97 37.79 14.59
C GLY A 195 9.99 37.57 15.74
N TRP A 196 9.87 36.35 16.28
CA TRP A 196 8.91 36.04 17.32
C TRP A 196 9.18 36.85 18.60
N ARG A 197 8.12 37.45 19.15
CA ARG A 197 8.14 38.19 20.42
C ARG A 197 6.99 37.75 21.32
N MET A 198 7.20 37.81 22.62
CA MET A 198 6.16 37.55 23.61
C MET A 198 5.01 38.56 23.41
N ASN A 199 3.76 38.10 23.53
CA ASN A 199 2.52 38.86 23.37
C ASN A 199 2.15 39.27 21.93
N GLU A 200 2.97 38.95 20.92
CA GLU A 200 2.58 39.10 19.51
C GLU A 200 1.86 37.83 19.01
N LYS A 201 0.61 37.98 18.56
CA LYS A 201 -0.19 36.88 18.02
C LYS A 201 0.18 36.59 16.57
N PHE A 202 -0.09 35.37 16.08
CA PHE A 202 0.09 34.94 14.68
C PHE A 202 1.51 34.74 14.17
N HIS A 203 2.54 34.96 15.00
CA HIS A 203 3.86 34.45 14.66
C HIS A 203 3.86 32.93 14.53
N ARG A 204 4.83 32.40 13.77
CA ARG A 204 5.05 30.95 13.66
C ARG A 204 5.16 30.36 15.07
N PHE A 205 4.34 29.36 15.35
CA PHE A 205 4.40 28.58 16.57
C PHE A 205 4.07 27.13 16.20
N ILE A 206 5.07 26.27 16.21
CA ILE A 206 4.91 24.84 15.95
C ILE A 206 5.29 24.10 17.22
N SER A 207 4.31 23.44 17.83
CA SER A 207 4.53 22.62 19.01
C SER A 207 5.41 21.41 18.68
N ILE A 208 6.39 21.16 19.53
CA ILE A 208 7.22 19.96 19.49
C ILE A 208 6.54 18.94 20.41
N LYS A 209 6.24 17.75 19.87
CA LYS A 209 5.69 16.63 20.63
C LYS A 209 6.85 15.80 21.20
N GLU A 210 6.53 14.83 22.04
CA GLU A 210 7.46 13.77 22.43
C GLU A 210 8.01 13.04 21.19
N ASN A 211 9.17 12.37 21.34
CA ASN A 211 9.89 11.66 20.27
C ASN A 211 10.51 12.55 19.18
N VAL A 212 11.05 13.70 19.56
CA VAL A 212 11.85 14.58 18.70
C VAL A 212 13.19 14.86 19.39
N ASP A 213 14.29 14.71 18.68
CA ASP A 213 15.62 15.10 19.15
C ASP A 213 15.78 16.61 19.00
N LEU A 214 15.81 17.31 20.14
CA LEU A 214 15.93 18.76 20.17
C LEU A 214 17.32 19.26 19.73
N ASN A 215 18.38 18.49 19.96
CA ASN A 215 19.74 18.86 19.55
C ASN A 215 19.87 18.75 18.04
N LEU A 216 19.45 17.62 17.47
CA LEU A 216 19.40 17.43 16.02
C LEU A 216 18.49 18.49 15.35
N LEU A 217 17.31 18.76 15.92
CA LEU A 217 16.43 19.82 15.41
C LEU A 217 17.11 21.20 15.43
N GLN A 218 17.85 21.52 16.50
CA GLN A 218 18.57 22.77 16.61
C GLN A 218 19.69 22.88 15.58
N GLN A 219 20.48 21.81 15.37
CA GLN A 219 21.52 21.76 14.36
C GLN A 219 20.94 22.00 12.96
N LEU A 220 19.82 21.33 12.62
CA LEU A 220 19.12 21.51 11.36
C LEU A 220 18.62 22.94 11.16
N LEU A 221 17.94 23.52 12.16
CA LEU A 221 17.41 24.89 12.07
C LEU A 221 18.51 25.95 11.99
N ASN A 222 19.69 25.68 12.56
CA ASN A 222 20.84 26.57 12.51
C ASN A 222 21.72 26.36 11.27
N GLY A 223 21.46 25.34 10.44
CA GLY A 223 22.28 25.00 9.28
C GLY A 223 23.64 24.39 9.65
N LEU A 224 23.72 23.72 10.80
CA LEU A 224 24.93 23.07 11.34
C LEU A 224 24.90 21.53 11.18
N TYR A 225 23.93 21.01 10.44
CA TYR A 225 23.81 19.57 10.21
C TYR A 225 24.80 19.13 9.14
N GLU A 226 25.73 18.24 9.49
CA GLU A 226 26.80 17.76 8.60
C GLU A 226 26.51 16.37 7.99
N GLY A 227 25.37 15.76 8.31
CA GLY A 227 25.05 14.40 7.87
C GLY A 227 25.83 13.32 8.62
N GLU A 228 25.42 12.06 8.47
CA GLU A 228 26.21 10.89 8.85
C GLU A 228 26.64 10.19 7.55
N THR A 229 27.92 9.80 7.44
CA THR A 229 28.54 9.32 6.19
C THR A 229 28.10 7.92 5.76
N ASP A 230 27.49 7.14 6.67
CA ASP A 230 27.38 5.68 6.53
C ASP A 230 25.95 5.19 6.22
N GLU A 231 24.97 6.09 6.07
CA GLU A 231 23.61 5.70 5.69
C GLU A 231 23.46 5.60 4.16
N PRO A 232 22.81 4.55 3.64
CA PRO A 232 22.67 4.36 2.20
C PRO A 232 21.79 5.45 1.58
N VAL A 233 22.37 6.18 0.63
CA VAL A 233 21.63 7.06 -0.28
C VAL A 233 20.72 6.18 -1.14
N ASN A 234 19.41 6.43 -1.15
CA ASN A 234 18.41 5.78 -2.03
C ASN A 234 17.78 4.43 -1.59
N ASN A 235 17.60 4.17 -0.29
CA ASN A 235 16.92 2.96 0.18
C ASN A 235 15.47 3.20 0.66
N CYS A 236 14.69 3.99 -0.07
CA CYS A 236 13.30 4.24 0.28
C CYS A 236 12.40 3.08 -0.18
N TYR A 237 11.67 2.46 0.74
CA TYR A 237 10.70 1.40 0.41
C TYR A 237 9.26 1.90 0.21
N SER A 238 9.08 3.22 0.06
CA SER A 238 7.76 3.82 -0.05
C SER A 238 7.14 3.60 -1.44
N VAL A 239 6.04 2.85 -1.46
CA VAL A 239 5.19 2.63 -2.64
C VAL A 239 3.80 3.17 -2.35
N PHE A 240 3.21 3.84 -3.32
CA PHE A 240 1.85 4.40 -3.21
C PHE A 240 0.99 4.02 -4.41
N SER A 241 -0.32 3.93 -4.17
CA SER A 241 -1.28 3.81 -5.27
C SER A 241 -1.15 4.99 -6.24
N ASN A 242 -1.28 4.74 -7.54
CA ASN A 242 -1.21 5.79 -8.56
C ASN A 242 -2.34 6.83 -8.44
N SER A 243 -3.44 6.49 -7.78
CA SER A 243 -4.55 7.42 -7.49
C SER A 243 -4.22 8.49 -6.44
N THR A 244 -3.10 8.34 -5.71
CA THR A 244 -2.71 9.30 -4.68
C THR A 244 -2.50 10.70 -5.26
N LYS A 245 -3.01 11.72 -4.57
CA LYS A 245 -2.75 13.13 -4.90
C LYS A 245 -1.40 13.61 -4.37
N ARG A 246 -0.68 12.77 -3.61
CA ARG A 246 0.64 13.12 -3.08
C ARG A 246 1.63 13.33 -4.23
N ILE A 247 2.38 14.42 -4.10
CA ILE A 247 3.48 14.80 -5.01
C ILE A 247 4.82 14.41 -4.39
N TYR A 248 4.92 14.46 -3.05
CA TYR A 248 6.12 14.16 -2.30
C TYR A 248 5.92 12.96 -1.38
N CYS A 249 7.00 12.22 -1.18
CA CYS A 249 7.14 11.18 -0.18
C CYS A 249 6.89 11.80 1.21
N PRO A 250 6.06 11.17 2.05
CA PRO A 250 5.88 11.62 3.43
C PRO A 250 7.16 11.43 4.26
N HIS A 251 8.01 10.49 3.86
CA HIS A 251 9.27 10.21 4.51
C HIS A 251 10.32 11.27 4.13
N PRO A 252 10.99 11.89 5.11
CA PRO A 252 12.13 12.76 4.86
C PRO A 252 13.28 11.92 4.33
N HIS A 253 14.02 12.49 3.39
CA HIS A 253 15.20 11.88 2.82
C HIS A 253 16.40 12.77 3.06
N ARG A 254 17.57 12.14 3.20
CA ARG A 254 18.86 12.84 3.25
C ARG A 254 19.43 12.86 1.84
N SER A 255 19.87 14.03 1.40
CA SER A 255 20.65 14.21 0.18
C SER A 255 21.88 15.02 0.58
N GLU A 256 23.02 14.33 0.75
CA GLU A 256 24.23 14.91 1.33
C GLU A 256 23.91 15.52 2.71
N ASN A 257 24.24 16.80 2.91
CA ASN A 257 24.02 17.52 4.17
C ASN A 257 22.63 18.18 4.25
N THR A 258 21.71 17.85 3.34
CA THR A 258 20.38 18.47 3.28
C THR A 258 19.28 17.45 3.53
N ILE A 259 18.32 17.83 4.37
CA ILE A 259 17.07 17.09 4.55
C ILE A 259 16.04 17.58 3.54
N THR A 260 15.53 16.67 2.71
CA THR A 260 14.59 16.95 1.63
C THR A 260 13.38 16.02 1.69
N GLN A 261 12.45 16.18 0.75
CA GLN A 261 11.42 15.19 0.48
C GLN A 261 11.56 14.69 -0.95
N GLY A 262 11.46 13.39 -1.13
CA GLY A 262 11.53 12.76 -2.43
C GLY A 262 10.26 13.00 -3.22
N LYS A 263 10.39 13.29 -4.50
CA LYS A 263 9.29 13.36 -5.44
C LYS A 263 8.75 11.96 -5.70
N LEU A 264 7.42 11.84 -5.76
CA LEU A 264 6.75 10.60 -6.14
C LEU A 264 6.66 10.51 -7.67
N MET A 265 7.33 9.51 -8.22
CA MET A 265 7.43 9.25 -9.65
C MET A 265 6.48 8.12 -10.03
N LYS A 266 5.76 8.28 -11.15
CA LYS A 266 4.84 7.25 -11.66
C LYS A 266 5.63 6.13 -12.33
N LYS A 267 5.31 4.89 -11.99
CA LYS A 267 5.76 3.68 -12.67
C LYS A 267 4.53 3.05 -13.31
N LEU A 268 4.46 3.16 -14.64
CA LEU A 268 3.33 2.66 -15.42
C LEU A 268 3.35 1.13 -15.49
N CYS A 269 2.23 0.54 -15.88
CA CYS A 269 2.07 -0.90 -16.04
C CYS A 269 1.23 -1.19 -17.28
N GLU A 270 1.46 -2.34 -17.90
CA GLU A 270 0.75 -2.76 -19.11
C GLU A 270 -0.14 -3.97 -18.88
N VAL A 271 -0.14 -4.54 -17.66
CA VAL A 271 -1.01 -5.67 -17.31
C VAL A 271 -2.48 -5.30 -17.55
N ARG A 272 -3.17 -6.17 -18.26
CA ARG A 272 -4.58 -6.01 -18.62
C ARG A 272 -5.46 -6.89 -17.75
N PHE A 273 -6.60 -6.34 -17.37
CA PHE A 273 -7.65 -7.07 -16.69
C PHE A 273 -8.94 -7.04 -17.51
N SER A 274 -9.65 -8.16 -17.55
CA SER A 274 -11.01 -8.23 -18.12
C SER A 274 -11.95 -8.85 -17.11
N LYS A 275 -13.02 -8.14 -16.76
CA LYS A 275 -14.11 -8.67 -15.94
C LYS A 275 -15.21 -9.18 -16.86
N LEU A 276 -15.64 -10.43 -16.69
CA LEU A 276 -16.79 -11.00 -17.36
C LEU A 276 -17.91 -11.24 -16.35
N ILE A 277 -19.06 -10.63 -16.61
CA ILE A 277 -20.24 -10.74 -15.75
C ILE A 277 -21.40 -11.26 -16.63
N PRO A 278 -21.99 -12.43 -16.33
CA PRO A 278 -23.18 -12.92 -17.03
C PRO A 278 -24.29 -11.88 -17.08
N VAL A 279 -24.94 -11.76 -18.25
CA VAL A 279 -26.10 -10.86 -18.40
C VAL A 279 -27.26 -11.33 -17.53
N ASP A 280 -27.42 -12.65 -17.40
CA ASP A 280 -28.34 -13.28 -16.47
C ASP A 280 -27.56 -14.03 -15.38
N ILE A 281 -27.22 -13.32 -14.31
CA ILE A 281 -26.47 -13.85 -13.18
C ILE A 281 -27.24 -14.92 -12.38
N LYS A 282 -28.59 -14.93 -12.46
CA LYS A 282 -29.39 -15.92 -11.73
C LYS A 282 -29.26 -17.29 -12.36
N SER A 283 -29.26 -17.34 -13.69
CA SER A 283 -29.09 -18.59 -14.44
C SER A 283 -27.63 -19.05 -14.50
N CYS A 284 -26.67 -18.14 -14.36
CA CYS A 284 -25.24 -18.44 -14.27
C CYS A 284 -24.56 -17.60 -13.18
N PRO A 285 -24.42 -18.11 -11.95
CA PRO A 285 -23.86 -17.37 -10.83
C PRO A 285 -22.32 -17.38 -10.81
N PHE A 286 -21.67 -17.26 -11.97
CA PHE A 286 -20.22 -17.28 -12.11
C PHE A 286 -19.71 -16.00 -12.76
N VAL A 287 -18.80 -15.30 -12.10
CA VAL A 287 -18.10 -14.14 -12.67
C VAL A 287 -16.61 -14.45 -12.82
N ILE A 288 -15.97 -13.86 -13.85
CA ILE A 288 -14.58 -14.16 -14.20
C ILE A 288 -13.74 -12.89 -14.19
N LEU A 289 -12.59 -12.95 -13.51
CA LEU A 289 -11.50 -11.98 -13.65
C LEU A 289 -10.38 -12.60 -14.47
N ILE A 290 -10.07 -12.00 -15.62
CA ILE A 290 -8.93 -12.40 -16.45
C ILE A 290 -7.81 -11.39 -16.24
N SER A 291 -6.59 -11.85 -16.04
CA SER A 291 -5.38 -11.04 -15.90
C SER A 291 -4.31 -11.51 -16.90
N LYS A 292 -3.70 -10.58 -17.65
CA LYS A 292 -2.69 -10.90 -18.66
C LYS A 292 -1.54 -9.89 -18.67
N GLY A 293 -0.30 -10.41 -18.71
CA GLY A 293 0.95 -9.66 -18.65
C GLY A 293 1.75 -9.88 -17.37
N ILE A 294 2.90 -9.22 -17.29
CA ILE A 294 3.79 -9.18 -16.13
C ILE A 294 3.73 -7.79 -15.51
N HIS A 295 3.57 -7.70 -14.20
CA HIS A 295 3.68 -6.42 -13.50
C HIS A 295 5.13 -6.00 -13.49
N THR A 296 5.42 -4.78 -13.96
CA THR A 296 6.76 -4.19 -13.95
C THR A 296 6.91 -3.14 -12.85
N HIS A 297 6.25 -3.38 -11.71
CA HIS A 297 6.24 -2.47 -10.57
C HIS A 297 6.00 -3.23 -9.27
N PRO A 298 6.44 -2.70 -8.12
CA PRO A 298 6.22 -3.37 -6.85
C PRO A 298 4.73 -3.44 -6.52
N PRO A 299 4.29 -4.47 -5.77
CA PRO A 299 2.90 -4.60 -5.37
C PRO A 299 2.43 -3.33 -4.63
N PRO A 300 1.31 -2.69 -5.05
CA PRO A 300 0.79 -1.53 -4.34
C PRO A 300 0.45 -1.92 -2.89
N PRO A 301 0.63 -1.02 -1.91
CA PRO A 301 0.19 -1.31 -0.55
C PRO A 301 -1.34 -1.53 -0.52
N PRO A 302 -1.84 -2.38 0.38
CA PRO A 302 -3.27 -2.54 0.58
C PRO A 302 -3.89 -1.18 0.92
N ASN A 303 -4.78 -0.66 0.06
CA ASN A 303 -5.43 0.63 0.29
C ASN A 303 -6.72 0.49 1.09
N GLN A 304 -7.23 -0.73 1.22
CA GLN A 304 -8.47 -1.06 1.91
C GLN A 304 -8.28 -2.36 2.68
N VAL A 305 -8.82 -2.41 3.89
CA VAL A 305 -9.04 -3.68 4.58
C VAL A 305 -10.08 -4.45 3.76
N PRO A 306 -9.82 -5.71 3.37
CA PRO A 306 -10.77 -6.52 2.63
C PRO A 306 -12.18 -6.42 3.23
N VAL A 307 -13.19 -6.29 2.38
CA VAL A 307 -14.57 -6.04 2.83
C VAL A 307 -15.02 -7.10 3.82
N THR A 308 -14.64 -8.35 3.61
CA THR A 308 -14.95 -9.49 4.50
C THR A 308 -14.39 -9.30 5.91
N ILE A 309 -13.13 -8.88 6.03
CA ILE A 309 -12.48 -8.59 7.32
C ILE A 309 -13.16 -7.40 7.99
N ARG A 310 -13.44 -6.33 7.23
CA ARG A 310 -14.12 -5.15 7.76
C ARG A 310 -15.51 -5.50 8.30
N THR A 311 -16.32 -6.22 7.54
CA THR A 311 -17.66 -6.64 7.95
C THR A 311 -17.58 -7.52 9.20
N ARG A 312 -16.65 -8.48 9.23
CA ARG A 312 -16.46 -9.35 10.40
C ARG A 312 -16.02 -8.57 11.65
N LEU A 313 -15.09 -7.63 11.51
CA LEU A 313 -14.69 -6.75 12.61
C LEU A 313 -15.87 -5.92 13.11
N GLN A 314 -16.69 -5.37 12.21
CA GLN A 314 -17.90 -4.64 12.58
C GLN A 314 -18.91 -5.52 13.33
N GLU A 315 -19.14 -6.76 12.88
CA GLU A 315 -19.98 -7.74 13.57
C GLU A 315 -19.46 -8.03 14.98
N LEU A 316 -18.16 -8.31 15.14
CA LEU A 316 -17.54 -8.58 16.44
C LEU A 316 -17.66 -7.39 17.39
N ILE A 317 -17.48 -6.16 16.88
CA ILE A 317 -17.68 -4.93 17.66
C ILE A 317 -19.15 -4.79 18.07
N HIS A 318 -20.10 -5.06 17.17
CA HIS A 318 -21.53 -5.02 17.49
C HIS A 318 -21.93 -6.08 18.53
N GLN A 319 -21.41 -7.30 18.41
CA GLN A 319 -21.63 -8.37 19.39
C GLN A 319 -21.09 -7.96 20.76
N ALA A 320 -19.84 -7.50 20.85
CA ALA A 320 -19.25 -7.06 22.11
C ALA A 320 -20.01 -5.88 22.75
N ASN A 321 -20.53 -4.96 21.94
CA ASN A 321 -21.33 -3.84 22.45
C ASN A 321 -22.71 -4.28 22.93
N ASN A 322 -23.34 -5.26 22.26
CA ASN A 322 -24.61 -5.83 22.68
C ASN A 322 -24.46 -6.69 23.95
N ASP A 323 -23.38 -7.47 24.05
CA ASP A 323 -23.06 -8.26 25.24
C ASP A 323 -22.75 -7.38 26.47
N ASN A 324 -22.29 -6.15 26.25
CA ASN A 324 -22.09 -5.16 27.31
C ASN A 324 -23.38 -4.42 27.74
N THR A 325 -24.54 -4.68 27.11
CA THR A 325 -25.80 -4.02 27.51
C THR A 325 -26.39 -4.52 28.83
N ASP A 326 -25.89 -5.64 29.39
CA ASP A 326 -26.26 -6.14 30.72
C ASP A 326 -25.41 -5.56 31.88
N VAL A 327 -24.39 -4.73 31.58
CA VAL A 327 -23.62 -4.05 32.63
C VAL A 327 -24.28 -2.71 32.95
N THR A 328 -25.31 -2.75 33.80
CA THR A 328 -25.78 -1.52 34.46
C THR A 328 -24.68 -0.97 35.38
N PRO A 329 -24.51 0.38 35.48
CA PRO A 329 -23.48 1.01 36.32
C PRO A 329 -23.50 0.59 37.79
N THR A 330 -24.59 -0.02 38.24
CA THR A 330 -24.83 -0.47 39.61
C THR A 330 -23.95 -1.65 40.04
N HIS A 331 -23.37 -2.42 39.11
CA HIS A 331 -22.54 -3.58 39.45
C HIS A 331 -21.04 -3.29 39.65
N ILE A 332 -20.57 -2.07 39.35
CA ILE A 332 -19.15 -1.70 39.51
C ILE A 332 -18.85 -1.13 40.92
N ILE A 333 -19.87 -0.73 41.70
CA ILE A 333 -19.66 -0.05 42.99
C ILE A 333 -19.66 -1.01 44.20
N THR A 334 -20.03 -2.28 44.05
CA THR A 334 -19.87 -3.27 45.14
C THR A 334 -18.86 -4.34 44.77
N GLY A 335 -17.62 -3.91 44.58
CA GLY A 335 -16.48 -4.79 44.80
C GLY A 335 -16.42 -5.15 46.29
N LYS A 336 -16.31 -6.45 46.57
CA LYS A 336 -15.58 -6.85 47.77
C LYS A 336 -14.12 -6.41 47.64
#